data_AF-K1RQS3-F1
#
_entry.id   AF-K1RQS3-F1
#
_cell.length_a   1.000
_cell.length_b   1.000
_cell.length_c   1.000
_cell.angle_alpha   90.00
_cell.angle_beta   90.00
_cell.angle_gamma   90.00
#
_symmetry.space_group_name_H-M   'P 1'
#
loop_
_entity.id
_entity.type
_entity.pdbx_description
1 polymer ?
#
loop_
_entity_poly.entity_id
_entity_poly.type
_entity_poly.pdbx_seq_one_letter_code
_entity_poly.pdbx_strand_id
1 'polypeptide(L)' 'MVTSMLDKAFEQIPDGTNLILHSDQGWQYQHKQYQQILKNKGVQQSMSRKGNCLDNAVIENFFGLLKSEL' A
#
# COMPACT_ATOMS: atom_id res chain seq x y z
N MET A 1 7.00 -5.01 10.46
CA MET A 1 5.55 -4.74 10.40
C MET A 1 5.25 -3.90 9.17
N VAL A 2 4.00 -3.78 8.71
CA VAL A 2 3.70 -2.91 7.55
C VAL A 2 4.07 -1.45 7.80
N THR A 3 4.02 -0.98 9.04
CA THR A 3 4.46 0.36 9.43
C THR A 3 5.95 0.62 9.14
N SER A 4 6.83 -0.35 9.39
CA SER A 4 8.26 -0.21 9.10
C SER A 4 8.59 -0.14 7.60
N MET A 5 7.67 -0.60 6.74
CA MET A 5 7.79 -0.39 5.29
C MET A 5 7.47 1.05 4.92
N LEU A 6 6.45 1.66 5.54
CA LEU A 6 6.11 3.06 5.32
C LEU A 6 7.25 4.00 5.74
N ASP A 7 7.90 3.71 6.88
CA ASP A 7 9.03 4.52 7.34
C ASP A 7 10.13 4.60 6.27
N LYS A 8 10.54 3.43 5.73
CA LYS A 8 11.53 3.35 4.65
C LYS A 8 11.07 4.04 3.37
N ALA A 9 9.79 3.90 3.00
CA ALA A 9 9.25 4.55 1.81
C ALA A 9 9.27 6.08 1.96
N PHE A 10 8.93 6.60 3.14
CA PHE A 10 8.85 8.03 3.40
C PHE A 10 10.19 8.72 3.61
N GLU A 11 11.26 7.97 3.88
CA GLU A 11 12.64 8.46 3.77
C GLU A 11 13.02 8.83 2.33
N GLN A 12 12.43 8.14 1.34
CA GLN A 12 12.75 8.33 -0.09
C GLN A 12 11.77 9.26 -0.80
N ILE A 13 10.58 9.49 -0.21
CA ILE A 13 9.48 10.23 -0.83
C ILE A 13 9.37 11.62 -0.20
N PRO A 14 9.51 12.71 -0.99
CA PRO A 14 9.29 14.07 -0.53
C PRO A 14 7.86 14.31 -0.05
N ASP A 15 7.71 15.20 0.94
CA ASP A 15 6.40 15.66 1.40
C ASP A 15 5.61 16.38 0.30
N GLY A 16 4.27 16.32 0.37
CA GLY A 16 3.39 17.05 -0.55
C GLY A 16 3.24 16.45 -1.95
N THR A 17 3.64 15.19 -2.16
CA THR A 17 3.60 14.50 -3.47
C THR A 17 2.21 14.03 -3.91
N ASN A 18 1.13 14.31 -3.15
CA ASN A 18 -0.25 13.92 -3.46
C ASN A 18 -0.38 12.44 -3.88
N LEU A 19 0.30 11.56 -3.15
CA LEU A 19 0.33 10.14 -3.48
C LEU A 19 -0.96 9.44 -3.11
N ILE A 20 -1.29 8.42 -3.90
CA ILE A 20 -2.30 7.42 -3.57
C ILE A 20 -1.57 6.12 -3.25
N LEU A 21 -1.82 5.56 -2.07
CA LEU A 21 -1.40 4.21 -1.72
C LEU A 21 -2.59 3.28 -1.86
N HIS A 22 -2.50 2.33 -2.80
CA HIS A 22 -3.54 1.33 -3.03
C HIS A 22 -3.14 -0.03 -2.42
N SER A 23 -4.04 -0.64 -1.65
CA SER A 23 -3.86 -1.97 -1.05
C SER A 23 -5.12 -2.82 -1.18
N ASP A 24 -5.01 -4.11 -0.87
CA ASP A 24 -6.20 -4.92 -0.57
C ASP A 24 -6.86 -4.49 0.77
N GLN A 25 -7.92 -5.21 1.16
CA GLN A 25 -8.57 -5.06 2.46
C GLN A 25 -7.90 -5.90 3.55
N GLY A 26 -6.61 -6.18 3.47
CA GLY A 26 -5.87 -6.89 4.51
C GLY A 26 -5.99 -6.18 5.86
N TRP A 27 -6.15 -6.97 6.94
CA TRP A 27 -6.35 -6.48 8.31
C TRP A 27 -5.35 -5.38 8.71
N GLN A 28 -4.07 -5.59 8.43
CA GLN A 28 -3.01 -4.63 8.73
C GLN A 28 -3.19 -3.25 8.09
N TYR A 29 -3.78 -3.17 6.89
CA TYR A 29 -4.01 -1.91 6.18
C TYR A 29 -5.26 -1.16 6.68
N GLN A 30 -6.12 -1.85 7.44
CA GLN A 30 -7.30 -1.26 8.08
C GLN A 30 -7.01 -0.67 9.46
N HIS A 31 -5.81 -0.89 10.02
CA HIS A 31 -5.45 -0.38 11.33
C HIS A 31 -5.47 1.14 11.38
N LYS A 32 -6.04 1.71 12.46
CA LYS A 32 -6.05 3.15 12.72
C LYS A 32 -4.65 3.77 12.68
N GLN A 33 -3.65 3.07 13.24
CA GLN A 33 -2.27 3.54 13.22
C GLN A 33 -1.73 3.67 11.79
N TYR A 34 -2.01 2.67 10.93
CA TYR A 34 -1.59 2.69 9.53
C TYR A 34 -2.25 3.87 8.78
N GLN A 35 -3.56 4.02 8.93
CA GLN A 35 -4.32 5.13 8.36
C GLN A 35 -3.82 6.50 8.82
N GLN A 36 -3.49 6.65 10.10
CA GLN A 36 -2.98 7.89 10.66
C GLN A 36 -1.60 8.26 10.11
N ILE A 37 -0.72 7.27 9.93
CA ILE A 37 0.61 7.48 9.32
C ILE A 37 0.46 8.01 7.89
N LEU A 38 -0.41 7.39 7.08
CA LEU A 38 -0.68 7.86 5.71
C LEU A 38 -1.25 9.28 5.68
N LYS A 39 -2.25 9.55 6.54
CA LYS A 39 -2.87 10.87 6.66
C LYS A 39 -1.87 11.95 7.05
N ASN A 40 -0.99 11.68 8.01
CA ASN A 40 0.03 12.63 8.47
C ASN A 40 1.04 12.98 7.37
N LYS A 41 1.35 12.02 6.49
CA LYS A 41 2.21 12.23 5.33
C LYS A 41 1.48 12.85 4.12
N GLY A 42 0.16 13.04 4.21
CA GLY A 42 -0.66 13.55 3.10
C GLY A 42 -0.89 12.52 1.99
N VAL A 43 -0.78 11.23 2.29
CA VAL A 43 -1.04 10.14 1.35
C VAL A 43 -2.50 9.71 1.42
N GLN A 44 -3.17 9.68 0.28
CA GLN A 44 -4.53 9.18 0.17
C GLN A 44 -4.52 7.65 0.15
N GLN A 45 -5.19 7.03 1.12
CA GLN A 45 -5.40 5.58 1.08
C GLN A 45 -6.49 5.23 0.05
N SER A 46 -6.24 4.16 -0.70
CA SER A 46 -7.20 3.50 -1.58
C SER A 46 -7.18 2.00 -1.30
N MET A 47 -8.33 1.34 -1.35
CA MET A 47 -8.42 -0.10 -1.12
C MET A 47 -9.30 -0.78 -2.17
N SER A 48 -8.97 -2.03 -2.50
CA SER A 48 -9.73 -2.88 -3.43
C SER A 48 -11.17 -3.09 -2.97
N ARG A 49 -12.08 -3.30 -3.93
CA ARG A 49 -13.48 -3.60 -3.63
C ARG A 49 -13.61 -5.01 -3.06
N LYS A 50 -14.52 -5.18 -2.10
CA LYS A 50 -14.81 -6.49 -1.52
C LYS A 50 -15.32 -7.44 -2.61
N GLY A 51 -14.71 -8.61 -2.71
CA GLY A 51 -15.09 -9.64 -3.70
C GLY A 51 -14.63 -9.39 -5.13
N ASN A 52 -13.75 -8.41 -5.36
CA ASN A 52 -13.20 -8.11 -6.68
C ASN A 52 -11.69 -8.38 -6.73
N CYS A 53 -11.30 -9.55 -7.24
CA CYS A 53 -9.88 -9.92 -7.37
C CYS A 53 -9.15 -9.12 -8.45
N LEU A 54 -9.87 -8.54 -9.42
CA LEU A 54 -9.26 -7.83 -10.54
C LEU A 54 -8.55 -6.54 -10.09
N ASP A 55 -9.01 -5.92 -8.99
CA ASP A 55 -8.38 -4.73 -8.41
C ASP A 55 -6.92 -5.03 -7.96
N ASN A 56 -6.63 -6.29 -7.59
CA ASN A 56 -5.29 -6.74 -7.17
C ASN A 56 -4.49 -7.44 -8.27
N ALA A 57 -5.09 -7.75 -9.41
CA ALA A 57 -4.49 -8.64 -10.41
C ALA A 57 -3.12 -8.15 -10.90
N VAL A 58 -2.93 -6.83 -11.03
CA VAL A 58 -1.66 -6.23 -11.47
C VAL A 58 -0.53 -6.52 -10.47
N ILE A 59 -0.78 -6.31 -9.18
CA ILE A 59 0.25 -6.51 -8.15
C ILE A 59 0.51 -8.00 -7.91
N GLU A 60 -0.52 -8.84 -8.00
CA GLU A 60 -0.39 -10.30 -7.94
C GLU A 60 0.45 -10.85 -9.09
N ASN A 61 0.22 -10.37 -10.32
CA ASN A 61 1.02 -10.75 -11.48
C ASN A 61 2.48 -10.33 -11.34
N PHE A 62 2.73 -9.09 -10.91
CA PHE A 62 4.09 -8.60 -10.65
C PHE A 62 4.84 -9.50 -9.65
N PHE A 63 4.24 -9.83 -8.51
CA PHE A 63 4.86 -10.71 -7.54
C PHE A 63 4.99 -12.16 -8.03
N GLY A 64 4.09 -12.63 -8.89
CA GLY A 64 4.21 -13.91 -9.57
C GLY A 64 5.46 -13.98 -10.46
N LEU A 65 5.67 -12.95 -11.28
CA LEU A 65 6.87 -12.82 -12.11
C LEU A 65 8.14 -12.73 -11.25
N LEU A 66 8.14 -11.86 -10.23
CA LEU A 66 9.29 -11.67 -9.35
C LEU A 66 9.74 -12.99 -8.69
N LYS A 67 8.79 -13.84 -8.27
CA LYS A 67 9.09 -15.14 -7.67
C LYS A 67 9.57 -16.18 -8.68
N SER A 68 9.21 -16.03 -9.95
CA SER A 68 9.65 -16.95 -11.01
C SER A 68 11.08 -16.67 -11.46
N GLU A 69 11.54 -15.44 -11.34
CA GLU A 69 12.87 -14.98 -11.74
C GLU A 69 13.91 -15.06 -10.59
N LEU A 70 13.48 -15.41 -9.38
CA LEU A 70 14.31 -15.61 -8.18
C LEU A 70 14.56 -17.10 -7.94
#